data_AF-A0A5C4Y8T7-F1
#
_entry.id   AF-A0A5C4Y8T7-F1
#
_cell.length_a   1.000
_cell.length_b   1.000
_cell.length_c   1.000
_cell.angle_alpha   90.00
_cell.angle_beta   90.00
_cell.angle_gamma   90.00
#
_symmetry.space_group_name_H-M   'P 1'
#
loop_
_entity.id
_entity.type
_entity.pdbx_description
1 polymer ?
#
loop_
_entity_poly.entity_id
_entity_poly.type
_entity_poly.pdbx_seq_one_letter_code
_entity_poly.pdbx_strand_id
1 'polypeptide(L)' 'MKNNILFELTIAVPVRRMPVEPASPEPRVLAQVDEGGYQQQVVGRASDLPATLAWLEEQAMQRSG' A
#
# COMPACT_ATOMS: atom_id res chain seq x y z
N MET A 1 36.31 -12.71 49.85
CA MET A 1 36.04 -11.86 48.66
C MET A 1 34.72 -12.35 48.08
N LYS A 2 33.67 -11.53 48.07
CA LYS A 2 32.34 -11.92 47.57
C LYS A 2 32.22 -11.47 46.11
N ASN A 3 32.18 -12.43 45.18
CA ASN A 3 31.92 -12.17 43.77
C ASN A 3 30.40 -12.04 43.59
N ASN A 4 29.92 -10.80 43.38
CA ASN A 4 28.56 -10.57 42.93
C ASN A 4 28.49 -10.83 41.43
N ILE A 5 27.93 -11.98 41.05
CA ILE A 5 27.63 -12.29 39.65
C ILE A 5 26.29 -11.61 39.33
N LEU A 6 26.33 -10.60 38.46
CA LEU A 6 25.15 -9.93 37.94
C LEU A 6 24.66 -10.73 36.73
N PHE A 7 23.45 -11.28 36.79
CA PHE A 7 22.82 -11.95 35.66
C PHE A 7 22.05 -10.92 34.84
N GLU A 8 22.56 -10.54 33.68
CA GLU A 8 21.81 -9.74 32.71
C GLU A 8 20.79 -10.62 31.99
N LEU A 9 19.51 -10.40 32.28
CA LEU A 9 18.41 -11.09 31.59
C LEU A 9 18.11 -10.35 30.28
N THR A 10 18.67 -10.81 29.17
CA THR A 10 18.33 -10.30 27.83
C THR A 10 17.08 -10.99 27.30
N ILE A 11 15.95 -10.28 27.29
CA ILE A 11 14.70 -10.77 26.71
C ILE A 11 14.61 -10.28 25.26
N ALA A 12 14.56 -11.20 24.29
CA ALA A 12 14.31 -10.87 22.90
C ALA A 12 12.83 -10.52 22.69
N VAL A 13 12.52 -9.23 22.53
CA VAL A 13 11.17 -8.77 22.20
C VAL A 13 10.99 -8.82 20.69
N PRO A 14 10.02 -9.59 20.15
CA PRO A 14 9.77 -9.62 18.72
C PRO A 14 9.19 -8.27 18.27
N VAL A 15 10.02 -7.46 17.62
CA VAL A 15 9.56 -6.21 16.99
C VAL A 15 8.82 -6.58 15.71
N ARG A 16 7.49 -6.54 15.75
CA ARG A 16 6.68 -6.56 14.53
C ARG A 16 6.94 -5.25 13.80
N ARG A 17 7.67 -5.29 12.69
CA ARG A 17 7.75 -4.17 11.75
C ARG A 17 6.35 -3.99 11.16
N MET A 18 5.61 -2.97 11.60
CA MET A 18 4.50 -2.47 10.80
C MET A 18 5.06 -2.12 9.42
N PRO A 19 4.40 -2.52 8.31
CA PRO A 19 4.75 -1.98 7.01
C PRO A 19 4.53 -0.48 7.09
N VAL A 20 5.62 0.27 7.21
CA VAL A 20 5.59 1.71 7.05
C VAL A 20 5.41 1.92 5.55
N GLU A 21 4.25 2.42 5.16
CA GLU A 21 4.05 2.90 3.81
C GLU A 21 5.13 3.98 3.59
N PRO A 22 5.98 3.87 2.55
CA PRO A 22 7.00 4.88 2.32
C PRO A 22 6.31 6.23 2.15
N ALA A 23 6.80 7.24 2.86
CA ALA A 23 6.28 8.60 2.87
C ALA A 23 6.51 9.35 1.53
N SER A 24 6.58 8.63 0.40
CA SER A 24 6.67 9.24 -0.91
C SER A 24 5.25 9.46 -1.45
N PRO A 25 4.78 10.72 -1.53
CA PRO A 25 3.49 11.07 -2.13
C PRO A 25 3.53 10.99 -3.66
N GLU A 26 4.53 10.31 -4.24
CA GLU A 26 4.71 10.30 -5.68
C GLU A 26 3.52 9.63 -6.36
N PRO A 27 2.85 10.35 -7.27
CA PRO A 27 1.76 9.81 -8.05
C PRO A 27 2.26 8.63 -8.87
N ARG A 28 1.54 7.51 -8.80
CA ARG A 28 1.84 6.27 -9.52
C ARG A 28 0.66 5.88 -10.38
N VAL A 29 0.94 5.20 -11.49
CA VAL A 29 -0.10 4.65 -12.35
C VAL A 29 -0.84 3.57 -11.57
N LEU A 30 -2.15 3.76 -11.40
CA LEU A 30 -3.06 2.85 -10.69
C LEU A 30 -3.76 1.90 -11.67
N ALA A 31 -4.10 2.38 -12.86
CA ALA A 31 -4.74 1.59 -13.91
C ALA A 31 -4.41 2.14 -15.32
N GLN A 32 -4.51 1.27 -16.31
CA GLN A 32 -4.57 1.64 -17.73
C GLN A 32 -5.93 1.25 -18.29
N VAL A 33 -6.57 2.15 -19.00
CA VAL A 33 -7.92 1.99 -19.54
C VAL A 33 -7.91 2.31 -21.04
N ASP A 34 -8.63 1.50 -21.83
CA ASP A 34 -8.89 1.81 -23.24
C ASP A 34 -10.23 2.55 -23.34
N GLU A 35 -10.20 3.76 -23.89
CA GLU A 35 -11.39 4.56 -24.14
C GLU A 35 -11.42 5.01 -25.59
N GLY A 36 -12.28 4.38 -26.39
CA GLY A 36 -12.44 4.74 -27.80
C GLY A 36 -11.19 4.48 -28.65
N GLY A 37 -10.40 3.47 -28.31
CA GLY A 37 -9.14 3.14 -28.99
C GLY A 37 -7.94 3.98 -28.52
N TYR A 38 -8.12 4.82 -27.50
CA TYR A 38 -7.04 5.55 -26.84
C TYR A 38 -6.71 4.91 -25.49
N GLN A 39 -5.42 4.63 -25.25
CA GLN A 39 -4.96 4.22 -23.93
C GLN A 39 -4.79 5.42 -23.02
N GLN A 40 -5.47 5.38 -21.88
CA GLN A 40 -5.39 6.37 -20.82
C GLN A 40 -4.80 5.76 -19.55
N GLN A 41 -4.10 6.57 -18.76
CA GLN A 41 -3.53 6.17 -17.47
C GLN A 41 -4.23 6.91 -16.33
N VAL A 42 -4.69 6.16 -15.34
CA VAL A 42 -5.18 6.71 -14.08
C VAL A 42 -4.00 6.80 -13.13
N VAL A 43 -3.71 8.00 -12.61
CA VAL A 43 -2.55 8.25 -11.76
C VAL A 43 -3.02 8.79 -10.40
N GLY A 44 -2.50 8.24 -9.31
CA GLY A 44 -2.88 8.63 -7.95
C GLY A 44 -1.96 8.02 -6.89
N ARG A 45 -2.40 8.04 -5.62
CA ARG A 45 -1.68 7.38 -4.51
C ARG A 45 -2.10 5.91 -4.46
N ALA A 46 -1.30 4.99 -3.89
CA ALA A 46 -1.75 3.58 -3.77
C ALA A 46 -2.99 3.48 -2.89
N SER A 47 -3.13 4.36 -1.90
CA SER A 47 -4.33 4.43 -1.07
C SER A 47 -5.61 4.60 -1.89
N ASP A 48 -5.50 5.16 -3.10
CA ASP A 48 -6.63 5.45 -3.98
C ASP A 48 -6.96 4.26 -4.90
N LEU A 49 -6.12 3.21 -4.95
CA LEU A 49 -6.34 2.05 -5.82
C LEU A 49 -7.70 1.36 -5.57
N PRO A 50 -8.14 1.08 -4.33
CA PRO A 50 -9.44 0.44 -4.11
C PRO A 50 -10.61 1.27 -4.63
N ALA A 51 -10.58 2.59 -4.40
CA ALA A 51 -11.61 3.50 -4.89
C ALA A 51 -11.58 3.63 -6.43
N THR A 52 -10.37 3.63 -7.02
CA THR A 52 -10.19 3.67 -8.47
C THR A 52 -10.78 2.44 -9.16
N LEU A 53 -10.57 1.24 -8.61
CA LEU A 53 -11.12 0.01 -9.15
C LEU A 53 -12.65 -0.02 -9.06
N ALA A 54 -13.23 0.36 -7.91
CA ALA A 54 -14.68 0.42 -7.76
C ALA A 54 -15.33 1.39 -8.76
N TRP A 55 -14.74 2.57 -8.96
CA TRP A 55 -15.20 3.52 -9.96
C TRP A 55 -15.12 2.95 -11.39
N LEU A 56 -14.02 2.28 -11.76
CA LEU A 56 -13.87 1.66 -13.07
C LEU A 56 -14.92 0.56 -13.33
N GLU A 57 -15.24 -0.24 -12.32
CA GLU A 57 -16.29 -1.25 -12.39
C GLU A 57 -17.67 -0.62 -12.64
N GLU A 58 -18.01 0.45 -11.92
CA GLU A 58 -19.25 1.20 -12.15
C GLU A 58 -19.34 1.76 -13.57
N GLN A 59 -18.24 2.31 -14.11
CA GLN A 59 -18.19 2.80 -15.49
C GLN A 59 -18.39 1.68 -16.51
N ALA A 60 -17.81 0.50 -16.28
CA ALA A 60 -17.98 -0.66 -17.15
C ALA A 60 -19.44 -1.17 -17.15
N MET A 61 -20.09 -1.17 -15.99
CA MET A 61 -21.51 -1.55 -15.87
C MET A 61 -22.41 -0.56 -16.60
N GLN A 62 -22.17 0.75 -16.47
CA GLN A 62 -22.95 1.79 -17.16
C GLN A 62 -22.84 1.71 -18.68
N ARG A 63 -21.70 1.26 -19.21
CA ARG A 63 -21.47 1.11 -20.66
C ARG A 63 -22.02 -0.19 -21.25
N SER A 64 -22.33 -1.17 -20.40
CA SER A 64 -22.81 -2.49 -20.82
C SER A 64 -24.35 -2.62 -20.77
N GLY A 65 -25.04 -1.56 -20.32
CA GLY A 65 -26.50 -1.47 -20.23
C GLY A 65 -27.15 -0.75 -21.40
#